data_AF-A0A938MV21-F1
#
_entry.id   AF-A0A938MV21-F1
#
_cell.length_a   1.000
_cell.length_b   1.000
_cell.length_c   1.000
_cell.angle_alpha   90.00
_cell.angle_beta   90.00
_cell.angle_gamma   90.00
#
_symmetry.space_group_name_H-M   'P 1'
#
loop_
_entity.id
_entity.type
_entity.pdbx_description
1 polymer ?
#
loop_
_entity_poly.entity_id
_entity_poly.type
_entity_poly.pdbx_seq_one_letter_code
_entity_poly.pdbx_strand_id
1 'polypeptide(L)' 'AADAVGTPLAGVDLLPACDGHVYVLEVNAVPGWKALARTLRLDVARLVLEQLERLVESGGEGKT' A
#
# COMPACT_ATOMS: atom_id res chain seq x y z
N ALA A 1 0.87 -7.92 -0.89
CA ALA A 1 -0.55 -7.60 -1.16
C ALA A 1 -0.68 -6.87 -2.49
N ALA A 2 -0.12 -5.65 -2.60
CA ALA A 2 0.00 -4.88 -3.83
C ALA A 2 0.42 -5.75 -5.05
N ASP A 3 1.55 -6.46 -4.95
CA ASP A 3 2.02 -7.37 -6.02
C ASP A 3 1.04 -8.49 -6.36
N ALA A 4 0.35 -9.04 -5.36
CA ALA A 4 -0.58 -10.14 -5.56
C ALA A 4 -1.85 -9.72 -6.34
N VAL A 5 -2.18 -8.42 -6.32
CA VAL A 5 -3.29 -7.84 -7.08
C VAL A 5 -2.84 -6.95 -8.24
N GLY A 6 -1.54 -6.86 -8.51
CA GLY A 6 -0.98 -6.08 -9.61
C GLY A 6 -1.15 -4.56 -9.48
N THR A 7 -1.21 -4.02 -8.26
CA THR A 7 -1.35 -2.58 -8.03
C THR A 7 -0.08 -1.99 -7.39
N PRO A 8 0.26 -0.71 -7.64
CA PRO A 8 1.39 -0.06 -6.99
C PRO A 8 1.11 0.33 -5.53
N LEU A 9 -0.17 0.33 -5.13
CA LEU A 9 -0.63 0.63 -3.78
C LEU A 9 -1.93 -0.14 -3.51
N ALA A 10 -2.07 -0.70 -2.32
CA ALA A 10 -3.29 -1.33 -1.84
C ALA A 10 -3.43 -1.17 -0.32
N GLY A 11 -4.66 -0.95 0.16
CA GLY A 11 -4.99 -1.12 1.58
C GLY A 11 -5.43 -2.55 1.86
N VAL A 12 -5.10 -3.08 3.04
CA VAL A 12 -5.49 -4.45 3.42
C VAL A 12 -6.10 -4.42 4.81
N ASP A 13 -7.33 -4.94 4.89
CA ASP A 13 -8.03 -5.07 6.15
C ASP A 13 -7.81 -6.49 6.70
N LEU A 14 -7.28 -6.56 7.91
CA LEU A 14 -6.89 -7.81 8.56
C LEU A 14 -7.82 -8.12 9.75
N LEU A 15 -8.16 -9.39 9.91
CA LEU A 15 -8.94 -9.90 11.03
C LEU A 15 -8.16 -10.98 11.78
N PRO A 16 -7.64 -10.69 12.98
CA PRO A 16 -7.11 -11.71 13.88
C PRO A 16 -8.24 -12.60 14.42
N ALA A 17 -8.06 -13.91 14.34
CA ALA A 17 -8.96 -14.89 14.92
C ALA A 17 -8.48 -15.33 16.32
N CYS A 18 -9.38 -15.98 17.07
CA CYS A 18 -9.10 -16.43 18.44
C CYS A 18 -8.04 -17.53 18.53
N ASP A 19 -7.76 -18.22 17.43
CA ASP A 19 -6.73 -19.25 17.30
C ASP A 19 -5.35 -18.69 16.95
N GLY A 20 -5.21 -17.37 16.84
CA GLY A 20 -3.96 -16.70 16.51
C GLY A 20 -3.69 -16.57 15.01
N HIS A 21 -4.55 -17.10 14.14
CA HIS A 21 -4.46 -16.83 12.71
C HIS A 21 -4.90 -15.39 12.37
N VAL A 22 -4.36 -14.84 11.29
CA VAL A 22 -4.77 -13.54 10.75
C VAL A 22 -5.28 -13.74 9.34
N TYR A 23 -6.50 -13.29 9.09
CA TYR A 23 -7.17 -13.42 7.80
C TYR A 23 -7.23 -12.07 7.09
N VAL A 24 -7.19 -12.08 5.76
CA VAL A 24 -7.47 -10.91 4.92
C VAL A 24 -8.98 -10.83 4.69
N LEU A 25 -9.59 -9.70 5.03
CA LEU A 25 -11.01 -9.45 4.79
C LEU A 25 -11.24 -8.77 3.44
N GLU A 26 -10.48 -7.72 3.15
CA GLU A 26 -10.63 -6.89 1.96
C GLU A 26 -9.26 -6.36 1.49
N VAL A 27 -9.14 -6.16 0.17
CA VAL A 27 -8.04 -5.43 -0.45
C VAL A 27 -8.61 -4.22 -1.18
N ASN A 28 -8.28 -3.02 -0.71
CA ASN A 28 -8.77 -1.75 -1.22
C ASN A 28 -7.83 -1.18 -2.29
N ALA A 29 -8.36 -0.91 -3.48
CA ALA A 29 -7.59 -0.27 -4.57
C ALA A 29 -7.34 1.23 -4.32
N VAL A 30 -8.24 1.91 -3.61
CA VAL A 30 -8.11 3.33 -3.22
C VAL A 30 -8.26 3.45 -1.70
N PRO A 31 -7.18 3.22 -0.92
CA PRO A 31 -7.28 3.15 0.52
C PRO A 31 -7.40 4.53 1.18
N GLY A 32 -8.31 4.68 2.13
CA GLY A 32 -8.34 5.84 3.02
C GLY A 32 -7.24 5.76 4.07
N TRP A 33 -6.32 6.74 4.14
CA TRP A 33 -5.16 6.68 5.04
C TRP A 33 -5.11 7.74 6.14
N LYS A 34 -6.10 8.64 6.27
CA LYS A 34 -6.05 9.75 7.23
C LYS A 34 -5.88 9.28 8.69
N ALA A 35 -6.62 8.26 9.10
CA ALA A 35 -6.51 7.69 10.44
C ALA A 35 -5.16 6.97 10.62
N LEU A 36 -4.74 6.16 9.63
CA LEU A 36 -3.46 5.46 9.62
C LEU A 36 -2.28 6.42 9.78
N ALA A 37 -2.24 7.49 8.98
CA ALA A 37 -1.23 8.53 9.01
C ALA A 37 -1.10 9.15 10.41
N ARG A 38 -2.24 9.50 11.04
CA ARG A 38 -2.27 10.05 12.40
C ARG A 38 -1.79 9.03 13.44
N THR A 39 -2.28 7.80 13.39
CA THR A 39 -1.97 6.75 14.36
C THR A 39 -0.48 6.39 14.33
N LEU A 40 0.09 6.25 13.13
CA LEU A 40 1.49 5.89 12.95
C LEU A 40 2.44 7.09 12.95
N ARG A 41 1.90 8.32 12.98
CA ARG A 41 2.65 9.57 12.81
C ARG A 41 3.53 9.54 11.54
N LEU A 42 2.91 9.12 10.43
CA LEU A 42 3.54 8.99 9.12
C LEU A 42 2.93 9.98 8.13
N ASP A 43 3.78 10.54 7.27
CA ASP A 43 3.34 11.24 6.07
C ASP A 43 3.13 10.24 4.93
N VAL A 44 1.92 9.69 4.86
CA VAL A 44 1.57 8.70 3.83
C VAL A 44 1.59 9.33 2.44
N ALA A 45 1.25 10.61 2.31
CA ALA A 45 1.28 11.30 1.01
C ALA A 45 2.71 11.39 0.47
N ARG A 46 3.67 11.77 1.31
CA ARG A 46 5.10 11.79 0.94
C ARG A 46 5.59 10.41 0.51
N LEU A 47 5.26 9.35 1.25
CA LEU A 47 5.67 7.98 0.90
C LEU A 47 5.10 7.51 -0.45
N VAL A 48 3.86 7.89 -0.77
CA VAL A 48 3.24 7.58 -2.06
C VAL A 48 3.94 8.34 -3.20
N LEU A 49 4.29 9.62 -3.00
CA LEU A 49 5.04 10.40 -3.99
C LEU A 49 6.44 9.82 -4.24
N GLU A 50 7.17 9.49 -3.18
CA GLU A 50 8.50 8.85 -3.28
C GLU A 50 8.42 7.51 -4.03
N GLN A 51 7.34 6.75 -3.86
CA GLN A 51 7.13 5.51 -4.63
C GLN A 51 6.82 5.79 -6.09
N LEU A 52 6.03 6.82 -6.38
CA LEU A 52 5.71 7.21 -7.75
C LEU A 52 6.97 7.68 -8.50
N GLU A 53 7.85 8.44 -7.85
CA GLU A 53 9.14 8.85 -8.40
C GLU A 53 9.98 7.63 -8.82
N ARG A 54 10.14 6.64 -7.93
CA ARG A 54 10.84 5.38 -8.24
C ARG A 54 10.22 4.60 -9.40
N LEU A 55 8.89 4.56 -9.47
CA LEU A 55 8.17 3.88 -10.56
C LEU A 55 8.42 4.58 -11.91
N VAL A 56 8.49 5.90 -11.92
CA VAL A 56 8.79 6.68 -13.13
C VAL A 56 10.24 6.48 -13.56
N GLU A 57 11.19 6.48 -12.62
CA GLU A 57 12.62 6.24 -12.89
C GLU A 57 12.86 4.84 -13.49
N SER A 58 12.30 3.80 -12.87
CA SER A 58 12.41 2.42 -13.35
C SER A 58 11.69 2.17 -14.68
N GLY A 59 10.63 2.92 -14.98
CA GLY A 59 9.96 2.91 -16.29
C GLY A 59 10.74 3.63 -17.40
N GLY A 60 11.69 4.50 -17.05
CA GLY A 60 12.52 5.27 -17.99
C GLY A 60 13.71 4.50 -18.56
N GLU A 61 14.21 3.48 -17.85
CA GLU A 61 15.39 2.70 -18.25
C GLU A 61 15.11 1.66 -19.35
N GLY A 62 13.84 1.39 -19.66
CA GLY A 62 13.43 0.44 -20.71
C GLY A 62 13.25 1.06 -22.11
N LYS A 63 13.66 2.31 -22.34
CA LYS A 63 13.43 3.04 -23.59
C LYS A 63 14.73 3.63 -24.17
N THR A 64 15.65 2.76 -24.57
CA THR A 64 16.76 3.01 -25.52
C THR A 64 17.02 1.73 -26.29
#